data_AF-A0A257NAC5-F1
#
_entry.id   AF-A0A257NAC5-F1
#
_cell.length_a   1.000
_cell.length_b   1.000
_cell.length_c   1.000
_cell.angle_alpha   90.00
_cell.angle_beta   90.00
_cell.angle_gamma   90.00
#
_symmetry.space_group_name_H-M   'P 1'
#
loop_
_entity.id
_entity.type
_entity.pdbx_description
1 polymer ?
#
loop_
_entity_poly.entity_id
_entity_poly.type
_entity_poly.pdbx_seq_one_letter_code
_entity_poly.pdbx_strand_id
1 'polypeptide(L)' 'QEQAYKDSVLTPGVKRVAIEAGITDFWRKYVGLEGGVVGIDTFGESAPGGELMKYFGFTVENVVKNVEAVL' A
#
# COMPACT_ATOMS: atom_id res chain seq x y z
N GLN A 1 -17.16 14.82 1.59
CA GLN A 1 -17.98 13.79 0.95
C GLN A 1 -18.70 12.97 2.01
N GLU A 2 -19.95 12.61 1.73
CA GLU A 2 -20.82 11.86 2.64
C GLU A 2 -20.24 10.50 3.02
N GLN A 3 -20.56 10.05 4.23
CA GLN A 3 -20.05 8.78 4.76
C GLN A 3 -20.51 7.59 3.93
N ALA A 4 -21.77 7.57 3.48
CA ALA A 4 -22.32 6.51 2.65
C ALA A 4 -21.51 6.26 1.37
N TYR A 5 -20.99 7.32 0.74
CA TYR A 5 -20.12 7.20 -0.42
C TYR A 5 -18.73 6.69 -0.06
N LYS A 6 -18.16 7.13 1.07
CA LYS A 6 -16.86 6.61 1.52
C LYS A 6 -16.94 5.13 1.85
N ASP A 7 -18.02 4.69 2.49
CA ASP A 7 -18.26 3.29 2.84
C ASP A 7 -18.55 2.42 1.61
N SER A 8 -19.10 2.98 0.53
CA SER A 8 -19.28 2.23 -0.72
C SER A 8 -17.96 1.96 -1.44
N VAL A 9 -16.93 2.80 -1.23
CA VAL A 9 -15.58 2.63 -1.81
C VAL A 9 -14.65 1.87 -0.86
N LEU A 10 -14.67 2.21 0.42
CA LEU A 10 -13.84 1.63 1.48
C LEU A 10 -14.75 0.87 2.45
N THR A 11 -15.30 -0.25 1.98
CA THR A 11 -16.30 -1.04 2.71
C THR A 11 -15.84 -1.38 4.13
N PRO A 12 -16.60 -1.00 5.17
CA PRO A 12 -16.25 -1.31 6.56
C PRO A 12 -16.02 -2.80 6.80
N GLY A 13 -15.03 -3.14 7.61
CA GLY A 13 -14.67 -4.53 7.94
C GLY A 13 -13.81 -5.25 6.89
N VAL A 14 -13.66 -4.71 5.68
CA VAL A 14 -12.73 -5.25 4.67
C VAL A 14 -11.33 -4.72 4.94
N LYS A 15 -10.37 -5.62 5.18
CA LYS A 15 -8.94 -5.28 5.35
C LYS A 15 -8.34 -4.78 4.04
N ARG A 16 -7.33 -3.92 4.13
CA ARG A 16 -6.83 -3.15 2.97
C ARG A 16 -5.31 -3.17 2.91
N VAL A 17 -4.79 -3.13 1.69
CA VAL A 17 -3.38 -2.86 1.40
C VAL A 17 -3.31 -1.65 0.46
N ALA A 18 -2.59 -0.60 0.86
CA ALA A 18 -2.31 0.54 0.00
C ALA A 18 -1.02 0.29 -0.80
N ILE A 19 -0.94 0.82 -2.03
CA ILE A 19 0.21 0.65 -2.92
C ILE A 19 0.55 2.01 -3.53
N GLU A 20 1.69 2.58 -3.16
CA GLU A 20 2.15 3.88 -3.65
C GLU A 20 3.68 3.97 -3.59
N ALA A 21 4.32 4.50 -4.63
CA ALA A 21 5.76 4.79 -4.63
C ALA A 21 6.10 6.05 -3.80
N GLY A 22 5.73 6.03 -2.53
CA GLY A 22 5.95 7.08 -1.53
C GLY A 22 5.91 6.52 -0.11
N ILE A 23 5.95 7.42 0.87
CA ILE A 23 6.02 7.07 2.29
C ILE A 23 4.78 6.30 2.76
N THR A 24 4.97 5.31 3.62
CA THR A 24 3.90 4.37 3.99
C THR A 24 2.93 4.93 5.04
N ASP A 25 3.42 5.76 5.96
CA ASP A 25 2.67 6.24 7.13
C ASP A 25 1.41 7.03 6.78
N PHE A 26 1.41 7.78 5.66
CA PHE A 26 0.25 8.54 5.21
C PHE A 26 -0.98 7.66 5.01
N TRP A 27 -0.79 6.41 4.59
CA TRP A 27 -1.87 5.48 4.27
C TRP A 27 -2.51 4.85 5.50
N ARG A 28 -1.89 4.97 6.69
CA ARG A 28 -2.43 4.42 7.95
C ARG A 28 -3.81 4.96 8.31
N LYS A 29 -4.16 6.18 7.87
CA LYS A 29 -5.52 6.73 8.02
C LYS A 29 -6.61 5.97 7.24
N TYR A 30 -6.24 5.12 6.28
CA TYR A 30 -7.19 4.36 5.44
C TYR A 30 -7.08 2.84 5.65
N VAL A 31 -5.86 2.34 5.85
CA VAL A 31 -5.62 0.90 6.05
C VAL A 31 -5.66 0.48 7.51
N GLY A 32 -5.63 1.44 8.45
CA GLY A 32 -5.61 1.13 9.88
C GLY A 32 -4.28 0.59 10.37
N LEU A 33 -4.29 0.03 11.58
CA LEU A 33 -3.13 -0.65 12.18
C LEU A 33 -3.03 -2.10 11.72
N GLU A 34 -4.16 -2.67 11.29
CA GLU A 34 -4.35 -4.05 10.85
C GLU A 34 -4.14 -4.24 9.35
N GLY A 35 -4.02 -3.15 8.58
CA GLY A 35 -3.78 -3.20 7.13
C GLY A 35 -2.31 -3.07 6.73
N GLY A 36 -2.05 -3.23 5.44
CA GLY A 36 -0.71 -3.24 4.85
C GLY A 36 -0.45 -2.02 3.96
N VAL A 37 0.82 -1.74 3.69
CA VAL A 37 1.23 -0.72 2.72
C VAL A 37 2.46 -1.21 1.96
N VAL A 38 2.40 -1.19 0.63
CA VAL A 38 3.56 -1.34 -0.25
C VAL A 38 4.01 0.05 -0.66
N GLY A 39 5.13 0.51 -0.11
CA GLY A 39 5.68 1.84 -0.36
C GLY A 39 7.19 1.92 -0.13
N ILE A 40 7.71 3.14 -0.06
CA ILE A 40 9.14 3.43 0.12
C ILE A 40 9.33 4.45 1.25
N ASP A 41 10.00 4.02 2.32
CA ASP A 41 10.29 4.87 3.50
C ASP A 41 11.76 5.34 3.53
N THR A 42 12.46 5.21 2.41
CA THR A 42 13.85 5.64 2.22
C THR A 42 13.96 6.61 1.05
N PHE A 43 15.14 7.21 0.88
CA PHE A 43 15.47 7.85 -0.38
C PHE A 43 15.56 6.82 -1.53
N GLY A 44 15.50 7.33 -2.75
CA GLY A 44 15.69 6.55 -3.97
C GLY A 44 17.16 6.31 -4.29
N GLU A 45 17.39 5.63 -5.42
CA GLU A 45 18.71 5.29 -5.93
C GLU A 45 18.83 5.64 -7.42
N SER A 46 20.05 5.74 -7.93
CA SER A 46 20.31 6.04 -9.35
C SER A 46 20.35 4.78 -10.21
N ALA A 47 19.22 4.39 -10.81
CA ALA A 47 19.12 3.27 -11.75
C ALA A 47 17.89 3.41 -12.67
N PRO A 48 17.72 2.56 -13.69
CA PRO A 48 16.50 2.54 -14.51
C PRO A 48 15.24 2.30 -13.66
N GLY A 49 14.14 2.99 -13.96
CA GLY A 49 12.92 2.94 -13.15
C GLY A 49 12.35 1.54 -12.95
N GLY A 50 12.41 0.68 -13.97
CA GLY A 50 11.94 -0.72 -13.84
C GLY A 50 12.78 -1.56 -12.89
N GLU A 51 14.08 -1.28 -12.77
CA GLU A 51 14.95 -1.94 -11.79
C GLU A 51 14.68 -1.40 -10.39
N LEU A 52 14.52 -0.08 -10.25
CA LEU A 52 14.16 0.54 -8.97
C LEU A 52 12.82 0.04 -8.44
N MET A 53 11.80 -0.10 -9.29
CA MET A 53 10.50 -0.65 -8.87
C MET A 53 10.64 -2.07 -8.31
N LYS A 54 11.43 -2.93 -8.95
CA LYS A 54 11.71 -4.28 -8.45
C LYS A 54 12.51 -4.26 -7.15
N TYR A 55 13.56 -3.43 -7.10
CA TYR A 55 14.43 -3.28 -5.94
C TYR A 55 13.67 -2.82 -4.69
N PHE A 56 12.79 -1.82 -4.84
CA PHE A 56 11.95 -1.30 -3.76
C PHE A 56 10.69 -2.15 -3.49
N GLY A 57 10.54 -3.31 -4.13
CA GLY A 57 9.47 -4.25 -3.83
C GLY A 57 8.11 -3.91 -4.45
N PHE A 58 8.05 -3.06 -5.47
CA PHE A 58 6.84 -2.87 -6.29
C PHE A 58 6.70 -4.01 -7.30
N THR A 59 6.50 -5.22 -6.79
CA THR A 59 6.27 -6.44 -7.57
C THR A 59 4.96 -7.09 -7.19
N VAL A 60 4.43 -7.92 -8.10
CA VAL A 60 3.18 -8.67 -7.86
C VAL A 60 3.31 -9.56 -6.64
N GLU A 61 4.46 -10.24 -6.50
CA GLU A 61 4.73 -11.18 -5.42
C GLU A 61 4.71 -10.48 -4.06
N ASN A 62 5.30 -9.28 -3.97
CA ASN A 62 5.29 -8.53 -2.72
C ASN A 62 3.90 -7.99 -2.38
N VAL A 63 3.10 -7.58 -3.38
CA VAL A 63 1.71 -7.18 -3.15
C VAL A 63 0.88 -8.35 -2.62
N VAL A 64 0.98 -9.53 -3.25
CA VAL A 64 0.28 -10.75 -2.80
C VAL A 64 0.69 -11.09 -1.37
N LYS A 65 1.99 -11.08 -1.07
CA LYS A 65 2.50 -11.33 0.29
C LYS A 65 1.92 -10.36 1.33
N ASN A 66 1.80 -9.08 1.00
CA ASN A 66 1.21 -8.09 1.91
C ASN A 66 -0.30 -8.32 2.11
N VAL A 67 -1.03 -8.73 1.07
CA VAL A 67 -2.45 -9.08 1.18
C VAL A 67 -2.63 -10.32 2.05
N GLU A 68 -1.86 -11.39 1.81
CA GLU A 68 -1.92 -12.60 2.62
C GLU A 68 -1.57 -12.36 4.09
N ALA A 69 -0.61 -11.47 4.37
CA ALA A 69 -0.21 -11.15 5.74
C ALA A 69 -1.27 -10.40 6.55
N VAL A 70 -2.18 -9.67 5.89
CA VAL A 70 -3.24 -8.95 6.59
C VAL A 70 -4.51 -9.77 6.76
N LEU A 71 -4.74 -10.82 5.96
CA LEU A 71 -5.95 -11.66 6.06
C LEU A 71 -6.01 -12.43 7.39
#